data_AF-A0A419J568-F1
#
_entry.id   AF-A0A419J568-F1
#
_cell.length_a   1.000
_cell.length_b   1.000
_cell.length_c   1.000
_cell.angle_alpha   90.00
_cell.angle_beta   90.00
_cell.angle_gamma   90.00
#
_symmetry.space_group_name_H-M   'P 1'
#
loop_
_entity.id
_entity.type
_entity.pdbx_description
1 polymer ?
#
loop_
_entity_poly.entity_id
_entity_poly.type
_entity_poly.pdbx_seq_one_letter_code
_entity_poly.pdbx_strand_id
1 'polypeptide(L)'
;MAKRNILELLLIIILFIAISACSRSDDGRQEAVFKQEQEIAEIKPQSPVKIKLKRNGDGDYSWELSGDDAEKVLQADRRLKESLGKPNSK
;
A
#
# COMPACT_ATOMS: atom_id res chain seq x y z
N MET A 1 74.43 -17.81 -11.94
CA MET A 1 73.30 -18.69 -12.30
C MET A 1 72.23 -18.75 -11.21
N ALA A 2 72.57 -18.92 -9.93
CA ALA A 2 71.60 -18.92 -8.83
C ALA A 2 70.68 -17.68 -8.76
N LYS A 3 71.21 -16.47 -9.00
CA LYS A 3 70.44 -15.22 -8.91
C LYS A 3 69.31 -15.10 -9.95
N ARG A 4 69.52 -15.60 -11.17
CA ARG A 4 68.50 -15.62 -12.23
C ARG A 4 67.42 -16.65 -11.90
N ASN A 5 67.81 -17.80 -11.37
CA ASN A 5 66.89 -18.86 -10.94
C ASN A 5 66.07 -18.44 -9.70
N ILE A 6 66.65 -17.63 -8.80
CA ILE A 6 65.94 -17.04 -7.65
C ILE A 6 64.94 -15.98 -8.12
N LEU A 7 65.31 -15.15 -9.11
CA LEU A 7 64.40 -14.15 -9.68
C LEU A 7 63.19 -14.79 -10.36
N GLU A 8 63.42 -15.86 -11.14
CA GLU A 8 62.36 -16.66 -11.77
C GLU A 8 61.44 -17.31 -10.72
N LEU A 9 62.02 -17.87 -9.64
CA LEU A 9 61.24 -18.46 -8.55
C LEU A 9 60.33 -17.42 -7.85
N LEU A 10 60.86 -16.21 -7.61
CA LEU A 10 60.09 -15.12 -7.01
C LEU A 10 58.94 -14.67 -7.91
N LEU A 11 59.14 -14.60 -9.22
CA LEU A 11 58.11 -14.25 -10.20
C LEU A 11 56.96 -15.28 -10.22
N ILE A 12 57.28 -16.57 -10.14
CA ILE A 12 56.29 -17.65 -10.10
C ILE A 12 55.44 -17.60 -8.82
N ILE A 13 56.07 -17.32 -7.67
CA ILE A 13 55.37 -17.21 -6.38
C ILE A 13 54.38 -16.03 -6.39
N ILE A 14 54.78 -14.88 -6.93
CA ILE A 14 53.91 -13.69 -7.04
C ILE A 14 52.71 -13.99 -7.95
N LEU A 15 52.93 -14.69 -9.06
CA LEU A 15 51.86 -15.10 -9.97
C LEU A 15 50.84 -16.04 -9.27
N PHE A 16 51.32 -16.96 -8.44
CA PHE A 16 50.47 -17.89 -7.70
C PHE A 16 49.57 -17.19 -6.67
N ILE A 17 50.10 -16.16 -5.99
CA ILE A 17 49.34 -15.35 -5.04
C ILE A 17 48.25 -14.53 -5.77
N ALA A 18 48.57 -13.97 -6.94
CA ALA A 18 47.62 -13.20 -7.74
C ALA A 18 46.41 -14.05 -8.20
N ILE A 19 46.65 -15.30 -8.61
CA ILE A 19 45.58 -16.22 -9.01
C ILE A 19 44.69 -16.58 -7.81
N SER A 20 45.28 -16.79 -6.63
CA SER A 20 44.55 -17.11 -5.40
C SER A 20 43.66 -15.96 -4.91
N ALA A 21 44.07 -14.71 -5.15
CA ALA A 21 43.28 -13.52 -4.82
C ALA A 21 42.09 -13.31 -5.76
N CYS A 22 42.20 -13.72 -7.03
CA CYS A 22 41.11 -13.61 -8.01
C CYS A 22 40.05 -14.72 -7.88
N SER A 23 40.35 -15.84 -7.20
CA SER A 23 39.41 -16.94 -6.97
C SER A 23 38.44 -16.73 -5.81
N ARG A 24 38.46 -15.57 -5.13
CA ARG A 24 37.42 -15.21 -4.16
C ARG A 24 36.22 -14.63 -4.90
N SER A 25 35.53 -15.48 -5.65
CA SER A 25 34.14 -15.23 -6.04
C SER A 25 33.31 -15.26 -4.76
N ASP A 26 32.91 -14.09 -4.30
CA ASP A 26 31.92 -13.90 -3.26
C ASP A 26 30.59 -14.46 -3.80
N ASP A 27 30.35 -15.76 -3.63
CA ASP A 27 29.05 -16.40 -3.92
C ASP A 27 28.08 -16.05 -2.78
N GLY A 28 27.93 -14.75 -2.54
CA GLY A 28 26.83 -14.19 -1.79
C GLY A 28 25.59 -14.27 -2.66
N ARG A 29 25.04 -15.47 -2.84
CA ARG A 29 23.63 -15.65 -3.22
C ARG A 29 22.77 -15.10 -2.09
N GLN A 30 22.62 -13.79 -2.07
CA GLN A 30 21.44 -13.18 -1.52
C GLN A 30 20.32 -13.61 -2.46
N GLU A 31 19.65 -14.71 -2.09
CA GLU A 31 18.32 -15.00 -2.62
C GLU A 31 17.48 -13.76 -2.34
N ALA A 32 17.29 -12.95 -3.38
CA ALA A 32 16.33 -11.87 -3.36
C ALA A 32 14.96 -12.53 -3.22
N VAL A 33 14.54 -12.74 -1.98
CA VAL A 33 13.17 -13.11 -1.64
C VAL A 33 12.32 -11.91 -2.02
N PHE A 34 11.96 -11.86 -3.31
CA PHE A 34 10.88 -11.04 -3.81
C PHE A 34 9.62 -11.52 -3.07
N LYS A 35 9.35 -10.91 -1.91
CA LYS A 35 8.03 -10.96 -1.31
C LYS A 35 7.11 -10.33 -2.34
N GLN A 36 6.40 -11.20 -3.06
CA GLN A 36 5.26 -10.84 -3.89
C GLN A 36 4.37 -9.97 -3.02
N GLU A 37 4.40 -8.66 -3.28
CA GLU A 37 3.51 -7.69 -2.63
C GLU A 37 2.10 -8.23 -2.87
N GLN A 38 1.42 -8.56 -1.78
CA GLN A 38 0.05 -8.99 -1.81
C GLN A 38 -0.71 -7.95 -2.61
N GLU A 39 -1.26 -8.37 -3.75
CA GLU A 39 -2.10 -7.54 -4.61
C GLU A 39 -3.07 -6.80 -3.69
N ILE A 40 -2.87 -5.50 -3.56
CA ILE A 40 -3.72 -4.65 -2.73
C ILE A 40 -5.08 -4.73 -3.39
N ALA A 41 -5.95 -5.60 -2.87
CA ALA A 41 -7.31 -5.73 -3.35
C ALA A 41 -7.92 -4.33 -3.25
N GLU A 42 -8.21 -3.75 -4.40
CA GLU A 42 -8.73 -2.39 -4.53
C GLU A 42 -10.12 -2.37 -3.88
N ILE A 43 -10.15 -2.13 -2.57
CA ILE A 43 -11.38 -1.99 -1.79
C ILE A 43 -12.07 -0.73 -2.31
N LYS A 44 -13.02 -0.94 -3.22
CA LYS A 44 -13.85 0.12 -3.78
C LYS A 44 -14.51 0.87 -2.62
N PRO A 45 -14.17 2.16 -2.38
CA PRO A 45 -14.72 2.87 -1.24
C PRO A 45 -16.24 2.98 -1.40
N GLN A 46 -16.99 2.55 -0.39
CA GLN A 46 -18.45 2.69 -0.38
C GLN A 46 -18.80 4.18 -0.44
N SER A 47 -19.70 4.54 -1.35
CA SER A 47 -20.07 5.94 -1.53
C SER A 47 -20.91 6.42 -0.34
N PRO A 48 -20.72 7.65 0.14
CA PRO A 48 -21.51 8.18 1.24
C PRO A 48 -22.95 8.48 0.81
N VAL A 49 -23.90 8.34 1.74
CA VAL A 49 -25.29 8.75 1.52
C VAL A 49 -25.36 10.28 1.40
N LYS A 50 -25.87 10.76 0.27
CA LYS A 50 -26.12 12.18 0.01
C LYS A 50 -27.52 12.55 0.49
N ILE A 51 -27.62 13.65 1.22
CA ILE A 51 -28.87 14.19 1.77
C ILE A 51 -29.08 15.59 1.18
N LYS A 52 -30.17 15.80 0.46
CA LYS A 52 -30.61 17.13 0.02
C LYS A 52 -31.82 17.54 0.84
N LEU A 53 -31.60 18.43 1.81
CA LEU A 53 -32.66 19.00 2.64
C LEU A 53 -33.29 20.19 1.93
N LYS A 54 -34.63 20.25 1.94
CA LYS A 54 -35.44 21.35 1.41
C LYS A 54 -36.40 21.79 2.51
N ARG A 55 -36.51 23.10 2.70
CA ARG A 55 -37.52 23.68 3.59
C ARG A 55 -38.72 24.09 2.76
N ASN A 56 -39.90 23.67 3.18
CA ASN A 56 -41.16 24.01 2.54
C ASN A 56 -41.69 25.34 3.07
N GLY A 57 -42.60 25.98 2.32
CA GLY A 57 -43.21 27.27 2.70
C GLY A 57 -43.97 27.23 4.02
N ASP A 58 -44.48 26.05 4.40
CA ASP A 58 -45.24 25.82 5.63
C ASP A 58 -44.35 25.66 6.88
N GLY A 59 -43.01 25.76 6.71
CA GLY A 59 -42.04 25.63 7.80
C GLY A 59 -41.50 24.21 8.01
N ASP A 60 -42.11 23.22 7.35
CA ASP A 60 -41.68 21.82 7.38
C ASP A 60 -40.44 21.55 6.52
N TYR A 61 -39.79 20.43 6.78
CA TYR A 61 -38.63 19.95 6.02
C TYR A 61 -38.99 18.73 5.18
N SER A 62 -38.49 18.71 3.95
CA SER A 62 -38.47 17.54 3.07
C SER A 62 -37.03 17.21 2.70
N TRP A 63 -36.73 15.94 2.43
CA TRP A 63 -35.39 15.53 2.00
C TRP A 63 -35.42 14.48 0.90
N GLU A 64 -34.38 14.53 0.06
CA GLU A 64 -34.08 13.53 -0.96
C GLU A 64 -32.77 12.82 -0.55
N LEU A 65 -32.79 11.49 -0.62
CA LEU A 65 -31.65 10.63 -0.25
C LEU A 65 -31.12 9.90 -1.48
N SER A 66 -29.80 9.79 -1.60
CA SER A 66 -29.15 9.00 -2.65
C SER A 66 -27.91 8.31 -2.09
N GLY A 67 -27.73 7.03 -2.42
CA GLY A 67 -26.59 6.23 -1.99
C GLY A 67 -26.54 4.92 -2.76
N ASP A 68 -25.37 4.27 -2.75
CA ASP A 68 -25.15 2.94 -3.33
C ASP A 68 -25.66 1.82 -2.42
N ASP A 69 -25.64 2.02 -1.10
CA ASP A 69 -26.13 1.08 -0.10
C ASP A 69 -27.53 1.45 0.40
N ALA A 70 -28.52 0.61 0.07
CA ALA A 70 -29.91 0.78 0.47
C ALA A 70 -30.11 0.78 2.00
N GLU A 71 -29.39 -0.05 2.75
CA GLU A 71 -29.57 -0.11 4.22
C GLU A 71 -29.11 1.21 4.87
N LYS A 72 -27.99 1.77 4.38
CA LYS A 72 -27.54 3.08 4.85
C LYS A 72 -28.50 4.20 4.50
N VAL A 73 -29.11 4.15 3.32
CA VAL A 73 -30.15 5.12 2.91
C VAL A 73 -31.35 5.03 3.85
N LEU A 74 -31.83 3.82 4.15
CA LEU A 74 -32.95 3.61 5.09
C LEU A 74 -32.59 4.06 6.52
N GLN A 75 -31.37 3.79 6.98
CA GLN A 75 -30.92 4.24 8.29
C GLN A 75 -30.85 5.78 8.36
N ALA A 76 -30.39 6.44 7.31
CA ALA A 76 -30.38 7.90 7.23
C ALA A 76 -31.80 8.49 7.26
N ASP A 77 -32.75 7.89 6.53
CA ASP A 77 -34.16 8.30 6.55
C ASP A 77 -34.78 8.21 7.94
N ARG A 78 -34.56 7.08 8.65
CA ARG A 78 -35.04 6.89 10.03
C ARG A 78 -34.54 8.00 10.95
N ARG A 79 -33.23 8.32 10.89
CA ARG A 79 -32.62 9.38 11.71
C ARG A 79 -33.17 10.77 11.39
N LEU A 80 -33.42 11.07 10.12
CA LEU A 80 -34.00 12.35 9.71
C LEU A 80 -35.44 12.48 10.20
N LYS A 81 -36.25 11.42 10.12
CA LYS A 81 -37.62 11.40 10.67
C LYS A 81 -37.63 11.60 12.19
N GLU A 82 -36.72 10.96 12.91
CA GLU A 82 -36.62 11.10 14.37
C GLU A 82 -36.21 12.52 14.80
N SER A 83 -35.32 13.15 14.03
CA SER A 83 -34.72 14.44 14.38
C SER A 83 -35.52 15.64 13.89
N LEU A 84 -36.08 15.55 12.68
CA LEU A 84 -36.76 16.65 11.98
C LEU A 84 -38.26 16.39 11.76
N GLY A 85 -38.71 15.13 11.82
CA GLY A 85 -40.10 14.74 11.61
C GLY A 85 -40.97 14.82 12.86
N LYS A 86 -40.39 15.10 14.04
CA LYS A 86 -41.18 15.49 15.21
C LYS A 86 -41.54 16.98 15.04
N PRO A 87 -42.84 17.36 14.98
CA PRO A 87 -43.20 18.76 15.10
C PRO A 87 -42.63 19.24 16.44
N ASN A 88 -41.84 20.31 16.42
CA ASN A 88 -41.21 20.87 17.61
C ASN A 88 -42.29 21.11 18.68
N SER A 89 -42.46 20.15 19.60
CA SER A 89 -43.31 20.28 20.78
C SER A 89 -42.64 21.32 21.64
N LYS A 90 -43.17 22.53 21.55
CA LYS A 90 -42.79 23.70 22.33
C LYS A 90 -43.06 23.48 23.82
#